data_AF-A0A821D2C3-F1
#
_entry.id   AF-A0A821D2C3-F1
#
_cell.length_a   1.000
_cell.length_b   1.000
_cell.length_c   1.000
_cell.angle_alpha   90.00
_cell.angle_beta   90.00
_cell.angle_gamma   90.00
#
_symmetry.space_group_name_H-M   'P 1'
#
loop_
_entity.id
_entity.type
_entity.pdbx_description
1 polymer ?
#
loop_
_entity_poly.entity_id
_entity_poly.type
_entity_poly.pdbx_seq_one_letter_code
_entity_poly.pdbx_strand_id
1 'polypeptide(L)'
;PWKINERDLKIFSNYETTVERQRNRLDENEIKNFVSKYILDQLDEKIYNLDLSIQLSQNIAKTIRQELSDKYKFYKIIIQTFVGKISKNLNSQNFKLYASYRFDQRTDKYLSITQNNGNM
;
A
#
# COMPACT_ATOMS: atom_id res chain seq x y z
N PRO A 1 -14.61 -28.39 -38.86
CA PRO A 1 -14.54 -27.89 -37.46
C PRO A 1 -13.10 -27.86 -36.94
N TRP A 2 -12.56 -26.67 -36.71
CA TRP A 2 -11.21 -26.49 -36.17
C TRP A 2 -11.17 -27.01 -34.73
N LYS A 3 -10.36 -28.05 -34.48
CA LYS A 3 -10.11 -28.56 -33.13
C LYS A 3 -8.98 -27.74 -32.52
N ILE A 4 -9.30 -26.95 -31.51
CA ILE A 4 -8.31 -26.26 -30.68
C ILE A 4 -7.53 -27.36 -29.93
N ASN A 5 -6.23 -27.46 -30.15
CA ASN A 5 -5.39 -28.44 -29.46
C ASN A 5 -5.01 -27.93 -28.06
N GLU A 6 -4.74 -28.85 -27.13
CA GLU A 6 -4.35 -28.53 -25.74
C GLU A 6 -3.10 -27.62 -25.65
N ARG A 7 -2.22 -27.66 -26.65
CA ARG A 7 -1.08 -26.74 -26.76
C ARG A 7 -1.52 -25.29 -26.97
N ASP A 8 -2.52 -25.07 -27.81
CA ASP A 8 -3.04 -23.74 -28.09
C ASP A 8 -3.71 -23.18 -26.82
N LEU A 9 -4.50 -24.00 -26.10
CA LEU A 9 -5.09 -23.64 -24.81
C LEU A 9 -4.03 -23.23 -23.76
N LYS A 10 -2.89 -23.94 -23.70
CA LYS A 10 -1.77 -23.56 -22.82
C LYS A 10 -1.11 -22.24 -23.22
N ILE A 11 -0.96 -21.98 -24.52
CA ILE A 11 -0.38 -20.73 -25.02
C ILE A 11 -1.31 -19.55 -24.70
N PHE A 12 -2.62 -19.70 -24.93
CA PHE A 12 -3.62 -18.68 -24.59
C PHE A 12 -3.65 -18.41 -23.07
N SER A 13 -3.66 -19.46 -22.24
CA SER A 13 -3.64 -19.31 -20.78
C SER A 13 -2.36 -18.59 -20.28
N ASN A 14 -1.20 -18.94 -20.84
CA ASN A 14 0.07 -18.27 -20.52
C ASN A 14 0.11 -16.81 -21.01
N TYR A 15 -0.51 -16.52 -22.16
CA TYR A 15 -0.61 -15.17 -22.68
C TYR A 15 -1.53 -14.30 -21.82
N GLU A 16 -2.70 -14.80 -21.44
CA GLU A 16 -3.63 -14.12 -20.53
C GLU A 16 -2.98 -13.81 -19.19
N THR A 17 -2.29 -14.77 -18.58
CA THR A 17 -1.54 -14.55 -17.33
C THR A 17 -0.38 -13.56 -17.50
N THR A 18 0.29 -13.52 -18.66
CA THR A 18 1.38 -12.55 -18.91
C THR A 18 0.83 -11.14 -19.12
N VAL A 19 -0.28 -10.99 -19.85
CA VAL A 19 -0.94 -9.70 -20.07
C VAL A 19 -1.57 -9.17 -18.77
N GLU A 20 -2.20 -10.03 -17.96
CA GLU A 20 -2.69 -9.66 -16.64
C GLU A 20 -1.57 -9.25 -15.68
N ARG A 21 -0.42 -9.93 -15.72
CA ARG A 21 0.77 -9.53 -14.94
C ARG A 21 1.32 -8.17 -15.37
N GLN A 22 1.31 -7.86 -16.67
CA GLN A 22 1.74 -6.54 -17.16
C GLN A 22 0.74 -5.43 -16.78
N ARG A 23 -0.56 -5.71 -16.83
CA ARG A 23 -1.61 -4.76 -16.41
C ARG A 23 -1.62 -4.51 -14.91
N ASN A 24 -1.33 -5.53 -14.11
CA ASN A 24 -1.25 -5.42 -12.64
C ASN A 24 0.17 -5.10 -12.16
N ARG A 25 1.02 -4.51 -13.01
CA ARG A 25 2.34 -4.05 -12.57
C ARG A 25 2.15 -2.94 -11.54
N LEU A 26 2.95 -2.99 -10.46
CA LEU A 26 2.92 -1.97 -9.42
C LEU A 26 3.19 -0.57 -9.99
N ASP A 27 2.19 0.32 -9.90
CA ASP A 27 2.36 1.76 -10.10
C ASP A 27 2.56 2.44 -8.75
N GLU A 28 3.81 2.80 -8.46
CA GLU A 28 4.19 3.43 -7.20
C GLU A 28 3.50 4.78 -6.97
N ASN A 29 3.27 5.57 -8.04
CA ASN A 29 2.67 6.90 -7.92
C ASN A 29 1.18 6.79 -7.64
N GLU A 30 0.51 5.87 -8.32
CA GLU A 30 -0.90 5.61 -8.09
C GLU A 30 -1.16 5.15 -6.65
N ILE A 31 -0.35 4.21 -6.15
CA ILE A 31 -0.42 3.74 -4.76
C ILE A 31 -0.17 4.90 -3.79
N LYS A 32 0.86 5.72 -4.03
CA LYS A 32 1.15 6.89 -3.19
C LYS A 32 0.00 7.87 -3.12
N ASN A 33 -0.62 8.19 -4.26
CA ASN A 33 -1.72 9.13 -4.34
C ASN A 33 -2.96 8.61 -3.62
N PHE A 34 -3.33 7.35 -3.88
CA PHE A 34 -4.46 6.69 -3.20
C PHE A 34 -4.26 6.67 -1.68
N VAL A 35 -3.11 6.15 -1.21
CA VAL A 35 -2.84 6.01 0.22
C VAL A 35 -2.73 7.38 0.91
N SER A 36 -2.06 8.35 0.29
CA SER A 36 -1.92 9.70 0.84
C SER A 36 -3.27 10.36 1.03
N LYS A 37 -4.13 10.31 0.00
CA LYS A 37 -5.48 10.86 0.05
C LYS A 37 -6.30 10.18 1.13
N TYR A 38 -6.31 8.85 1.15
CA TYR A 38 -7.06 8.09 2.13
C TYR A 38 -6.61 8.39 3.57
N ILE A 39 -5.31 8.50 3.83
CA ILE A 39 -4.81 8.86 5.17
C ILE A 39 -5.28 10.26 5.56
N LEU A 40 -5.17 11.26 4.67
CA LEU A 40 -5.66 12.61 4.95
C LEU A 40 -7.16 12.62 5.26
N ASP A 41 -7.97 11.92 4.46
CA ASP A 41 -9.41 11.79 4.69
C ASP A 41 -9.72 11.13 6.04
N GLN A 42 -8.90 10.15 6.47
CA GLN A 42 -9.06 9.50 7.77
C GLN A 42 -8.60 10.37 8.95
N LEU A 43 -7.73 11.34 8.72
CA LEU A 43 -7.20 12.25 9.72
C LEU A 43 -7.97 13.59 9.78
N ASP A 44 -8.79 13.88 8.78
CA ASP A 44 -9.48 15.16 8.68
C ASP A 44 -10.33 15.45 9.92
N GLU A 45 -10.19 16.66 10.46
CA GLU A 45 -10.81 17.15 11.69
C GLU A 45 -10.59 16.31 12.98
N LYS A 46 -9.80 15.22 12.93
CA LYS A 46 -9.56 14.38 14.11
C LYS A 46 -8.46 14.97 15.00
N ILE A 47 -8.70 14.87 16.30
CA ILE A 47 -7.73 15.22 17.36
C ILE A 47 -7.14 13.93 17.90
N TYR A 48 -5.84 13.93 18.19
CA TYR A 48 -5.16 12.78 18.74
C TYR A 48 -5.79 12.29 20.05
N ASN A 49 -6.12 11.01 20.07
CA ASN A 49 -6.50 10.23 21.25
C ASN A 49 -5.83 8.84 21.13
N LEU A 50 -5.33 8.29 22.23
CA LEU A 50 -4.57 7.04 22.19
C LEU A 50 -5.41 5.87 21.63
N ASP A 51 -6.61 5.64 22.15
CA ASP A 51 -7.48 4.54 21.71
C ASP A 51 -7.92 4.74 20.26
N LEU A 52 -8.26 5.98 19.89
CA LEU A 52 -8.57 6.35 18.52
C LEU A 52 -7.38 6.10 17.58
N SER A 53 -6.15 6.42 18.01
CA SER A 53 -4.94 6.25 17.18
C SER A 53 -4.64 4.78 16.88
N ILE A 54 -4.91 3.89 17.85
CA ILE A 54 -4.77 2.44 17.67
C ILE A 54 -5.80 1.93 16.66
N GLN A 55 -7.07 2.32 16.83
CA GLN A 55 -8.14 1.95 15.91
C GLN A 55 -7.91 2.49 14.50
N LEU A 56 -7.50 3.76 14.37
CA LEU A 56 -7.13 4.39 13.12
C LEU A 56 -6.00 3.62 12.43
N SER A 57 -4.92 3.32 13.14
CA SER A 57 -3.79 2.58 12.59
C SER A 57 -4.21 1.21 12.04
N GLN A 58 -5.04 0.47 12.79
CA GLN A 58 -5.55 -0.84 12.36
C GLN A 58 -6.50 -0.74 11.16
N ASN A 59 -7.42 0.24 11.17
CA ASN A 59 -8.37 0.46 10.09
C ASN A 59 -7.66 0.88 8.80
N ILE A 60 -6.69 1.79 8.89
CA ILE A 60 -5.88 2.23 7.74
C ILE A 60 -5.14 1.03 7.14
N ALA A 61 -4.46 0.24 7.96
CA ALA A 61 -3.73 -0.93 7.48
C ALA A 61 -4.66 -1.96 6.82
N LYS A 62 -5.85 -2.19 7.40
CA LYS A 62 -6.84 -3.14 6.86
C LYS A 62 -7.39 -2.69 5.52
N THR A 63 -7.85 -1.44 5.41
CA THR A 63 -8.46 -0.92 4.18
C THR A 63 -7.45 -0.86 3.04
N ILE A 64 -6.25 -0.30 3.28
CA ILE A 64 -5.22 -0.25 2.24
C ILE A 64 -4.82 -1.66 1.81
N ARG A 65 -4.73 -2.62 2.74
CA ARG A 65 -4.41 -4.02 2.39
C ARG A 65 -5.47 -4.59 1.47
N GLN A 66 -6.74 -4.39 1.77
CA GLN A 66 -7.84 -4.92 0.97
C GLN A 66 -7.82 -4.34 -0.45
N GLU A 67 -7.81 -3.01 -0.57
CA GLU A 67 -7.79 -2.29 -1.85
C GLU A 67 -6.59 -2.68 -2.72
N LEU A 68 -5.39 -2.71 -2.12
CA LEU A 68 -4.19 -3.08 -2.88
C LEU A 68 -4.17 -4.58 -3.21
N SER A 69 -4.67 -5.47 -2.36
CA SER A 69 -4.66 -6.92 -2.64
C SER A 69 -5.63 -7.27 -3.76
N ASP A 70 -6.77 -6.57 -3.84
CA ASP A 70 -7.76 -6.76 -4.90
C ASP A 70 -7.23 -6.29 -6.26
N LYS A 71 -6.44 -5.21 -6.27
CA LYS A 71 -5.82 -4.67 -7.49
C LYS A 71 -4.55 -5.41 -7.91
N TYR A 72 -3.67 -5.71 -6.96
CA TYR A 72 -2.33 -6.28 -7.18
C TYR A 72 -2.26 -7.74 -6.75
N LYS A 73 -3.18 -8.57 -7.26
CA LYS A 73 -3.39 -9.98 -6.85
C LYS A 73 -2.15 -10.88 -6.93
N PHE A 74 -1.15 -10.50 -7.73
CA PHE A 74 0.09 -11.26 -7.90
C PHE A 74 1.20 -10.88 -6.89
N TYR A 75 0.95 -9.88 -6.04
CA TYR A 75 1.91 -9.39 -5.08
C TYR A 75 1.50 -9.75 -3.65
N LYS A 76 2.49 -10.12 -2.83
CA LYS A 76 2.30 -10.24 -1.38
C LYS A 76 2.43 -8.85 -0.76
N ILE A 77 1.35 -8.37 -0.14
CA ILE A 77 1.29 -7.00 0.40
C ILE A 77 1.49 -7.00 1.90
N ILE A 78 2.54 -6.33 2.35
CA ILE A 78 2.86 -6.11 3.77
C ILE A 78 2.67 -4.63 4.05
N ILE A 79 1.86 -4.33 5.07
CA ILE A 79 1.54 -2.95 5.47
C ILE A 79 1.86 -2.81 6.95
N GLN A 80 2.56 -1.73 7.27
CA GLN A 80 2.86 -1.31 8.62
C GLN A 80 2.48 0.16 8.76
N THR A 81 1.73 0.47 9.81
CA THR A 81 1.17 1.80 10.07
C THR A 81 1.60 2.30 11.44
N PHE A 82 1.86 3.60 11.51
CA PHE A 82 2.19 4.30 12.75
C PHE A 82 1.35 5.56 12.81
N VAL A 83 0.68 5.78 13.94
CA VAL A 83 -0.09 7.00 14.21
C VAL A 83 0.42 7.56 15.53
N GLY A 84 0.88 8.81 15.51
CA GLY A 84 1.46 9.47 16.67
C GLY A 84 0.80 10.83 16.93
N LYS A 85 1.22 11.50 17.99
CA LYS A 85 0.90 12.90 18.24
C LYS A 85 2.11 13.74 17.89
N ILE A 86 1.89 14.83 17.17
CA ILE A 86 2.93 15.83 16.92
C ILE A 86 2.81 16.89 18.03
N SER A 87 3.73 16.87 18.99
CA SER A 87 3.76 17.83 20.09
C SER A 87 4.45 19.12 19.66
N LYS A 88 3.73 20.25 19.74
CA LYS A 88 4.27 21.60 19.48
C LYS A 88 5.28 22.09 20.55
N ASN A 89 5.34 21.44 21.72
CA ASN A 89 6.21 21.83 22.84
C ASN A 89 7.56 21.11 22.88
N LEU A 90 7.82 20.19 21.97
CA LEU A 90 9.14 19.61 21.79
C LEU A 90 9.77 20.29 20.59
N ASN A 91 10.68 21.24 20.84
CA ASN A 91 11.58 21.78 19.83
C ASN A 91 12.09 20.63 18.94
N SER A 92 11.61 20.59 17.69
CA SER A 92 12.22 19.87 16.55
C SER A 92 12.78 18.47 16.83
N GLN A 93 12.08 17.61 17.58
CA GLN A 93 12.43 16.18 17.59
C GLN A 93 12.14 15.58 16.21
N ASN A 94 13.18 15.54 15.38
CA ASN A 94 13.16 14.86 14.09
C ASN A 94 13.06 13.36 14.34
N PHE A 95 11.85 12.81 14.30
CA PHE A 95 11.64 11.37 14.29
C PHE A 95 12.11 10.83 12.94
N LYS A 96 13.09 9.93 12.98
CA LYS A 96 13.54 9.18 11.80
C LYS A 96 13.16 7.72 11.98
N LEU A 97 12.26 7.25 11.12
CA LEU A 97 11.94 5.84 11.01
C LEU A 97 12.84 5.23 9.91
N TYR A 98 13.66 4.27 10.31
CA TYR A 98 14.49 3.51 9.38
C TYR A 98 13.94 2.09 9.26
N ALA A 99 13.85 1.61 8.03
CA ALA A 99 13.50 0.23 7.76
C ALA A 99 14.51 -0.35 6.75
N SER A 100 15.01 -1.55 7.06
CA SER A 100 15.95 -2.27 6.20
C SER A 100 15.34 -3.58 5.77
N TYR A 101 15.38 -3.85 4.47
CA TYR A 101 14.79 -5.05 3.87
C TYR A 101 15.77 -5.65 2.88
N ARG A 102 15.73 -6.98 2.72
CA ARG A 102 16.38 -7.70 1.64
C ARG A 102 15.29 -8.25 0.72
N PHE A 103 15.18 -7.72 -0.49
CA PHE A 103 14.19 -8.12 -1.48
C PHE A 103 14.77 -8.03 -2.89
N ASP A 104 14.15 -8.71 -3.87
CA ASP A 104 14.57 -8.61 -5.27
C ASP A 104 14.09 -7.28 -5.84
N GLN A 105 15.01 -6.37 -6.15
CA GLN A 105 14.70 -5.03 -6.62
C GLN A 105 13.95 -5.00 -7.97
N ARG A 106 13.94 -6.10 -8.72
CA ARG A 106 13.21 -6.21 -10.00
C ARG A 106 11.72 -6.46 -9.81
N THR A 107 11.36 -7.23 -8.80
CA THR A 107 9.98 -7.67 -8.56
C THR A 107 9.34 -7.00 -7.35
N ASP A 108 10.14 -6.73 -6.32
CA ASP A 108 9.67 -6.27 -5.02
C ASP A 108 9.87 -4.78 -4.88
N LYS A 109 8.94 -4.12 -4.19
CA LYS A 109 8.92 -2.68 -4.01
C LYS A 109 8.68 -2.32 -2.55
N TYR A 110 9.32 -1.24 -2.12
CA TYR A 110 9.07 -0.62 -0.84
C TYR A 110 8.58 0.80 -1.04
N LEU A 111 7.50 1.16 -0.33
CA LEU A 111 6.89 2.48 -0.37
C LEU A 111 6.71 2.97 1.07
N SER A 112 7.19 4.18 1.35
CA SER A 112 6.94 4.90 2.60
C SER A 112 6.11 6.13 2.31
N ILE A 113 5.07 6.35 3.10
CA ILE A 113 4.14 7.46 2.96
C ILE A 113 3.94 8.06 4.35
N THR A 114 4.04 9.39 4.44
CA THR A 114 3.91 10.13 5.69
C THR A 114 2.97 11.29 5.43
N GLN A 115 1.98 11.46 6.31
CA GLN A 115 1.00 12.54 6.28
C GLN A 115 0.87 13.14 7.67
N ASN A 116 0.47 14.40 7.72
CA ASN A 116 0.38 15.19 8.96
C ASN A 116 -0.79 16.17 8.84
N ASN A 117 -1.66 16.22 9.85
CA ASN A 117 -2.81 17.14 9.90
C ASN A 117 -2.64 18.31 10.89
N GLY A 118 -1.43 18.51 11.41
CA GLY A 118 -1.05 19.50 12.42
C GLY A 118 -1.15 19.01 13.87
N ASN A 119 -1.83 17.89 14.11
CA ASN A 119 -2.06 17.29 15.43
C ASN A 119 -1.54 15.85 15.55
N MET A 120 -1.41 15.14 14.42
CA MET A 120 -1.04 13.72 14.30
C MET A 120 -0.09 13.48 13.13
#